data_AF-A0A1Q2LG44-F1
#
_entry.id   AF-A0A1Q2LG44-F1
#
_cell.length_a   1.000
_cell.length_b   1.000
_cell.length_c   1.000
_cell.angle_alpha   90.00
_cell.angle_beta   90.00
_cell.angle_gamma   90.00
#
_symmetry.space_group_name_H-M   'P 1'
#
loop_
_entity.id
_entity.type
_entity.pdbx_description
1 polymer ?
#
loop_
_entity_poly.entity_id
_entity_poly.type
_entity_poly.pdbx_seq_one_letter_code
_entity_poly.pdbx_strand_id
1 'polypeptide(L)' 'MTKDDFTSKLHTLNLSKKEFARLCDLSYSTINNWNDTTRPIPLWVTSWLENYELAKKYRIIENMLKDSNLFNDS' A
#
# COMPACT_ATOMS: atom_id res chain seq x y z
N MET A 1 -13.36 4.48 -2.94
CA MET A 1 -13.27 3.01 -2.89
C MET A 1 -14.22 2.50 -1.83
N THR A 2 -14.81 1.33 -2.03
CA THR A 2 -15.64 0.66 -1.01
C THR A 2 -14.76 -0.04 0.03
N LYS A 3 -15.34 -0.47 1.16
CA LYS A 3 -14.67 -1.27 2.19
C LYS A 3 -14.10 -2.58 1.63
N ASP A 4 -14.84 -3.20 0.72
CA ASP A 4 -14.45 -4.45 0.09
C ASP A 4 -13.31 -4.22 -0.91
N ASP A 5 -13.37 -3.14 -1.71
CA ASP A 5 -12.26 -2.75 -2.58
C ASP A 5 -10.98 -2.51 -1.78
N PHE A 6 -11.07 -1.77 -0.67
CA PHE A 6 -9.93 -1.50 0.20
C PHE A 6 -9.33 -2.77 0.77
N THR A 7 -10.17 -3.66 1.29
CA THR A 7 -9.72 -4.93 1.88
C THR A 7 -9.06 -5.82 0.82
N SER A 8 -9.65 -5.88 -0.37
CA SER A 8 -9.10 -6.63 -1.51
C SER A 8 -7.77 -6.04 -1.98
N LYS A 9 -7.68 -4.71 -2.10
CA LYS A 9 -6.44 -4.03 -2.51
C LYS A 9 -5.31 -4.27 -1.50
N LEU A 10 -5.59 -4.19 -0.19
CA LEU A 10 -4.62 -4.56 0.84
C LEU A 10 -4.11 -6.00 0.69
N HIS A 11 -5.02 -6.96 0.44
CA HIS A 11 -4.65 -8.35 0.20
C HIS A 11 -3.74 -8.51 -1.03
N THR A 12 -4.08 -7.87 -2.17
CA THR A 12 -3.21 -7.90 -3.38
C THR A 12 -1.82 -7.31 -3.14
N LEU A 13 -1.71 -6.35 -2.21
CA LEU A 13 -0.44 -5.73 -1.84
C LEU A 13 0.32 -6.51 -0.75
N ASN A 14 -0.22 -7.63 -0.29
CA ASN A 14 0.25 -8.40 0.86
C ASN A 14 0.40 -7.52 2.11
N LEU A 15 -0.62 -6.71 2.39
CA LEU A 15 -0.72 -5.86 3.56
C LEU A 15 -1.93 -6.27 4.41
N SER A 16 -1.74 -6.35 5.71
CA SER A 16 -2.83 -6.40 6.68
C SER A 16 -3.34 -4.99 7.01
N LYS A 17 -4.58 -4.90 7.51
CA LYS A 17 -5.14 -3.63 8.05
C LYS A 17 -4.31 -3.07 9.21
N LYS A 18 -3.65 -3.93 10.00
CA LYS A 18 -2.76 -3.52 11.10
C LYS A 18 -1.49 -2.88 10.58
N GLU A 19 -0.87 -3.46 9.56
CA GLU A 19 0.32 -2.89 8.91
C GLU A 19 0.00 -1.58 8.20
N PHE A 20 -1.12 -1.53 7.47
CA PHE A 20 -1.59 -0.29 6.86
C PHE A 20 -1.80 0.81 7.91
N ALA A 21 -2.47 0.50 9.02
CA ALA A 21 -2.66 1.43 10.13
C ALA A 21 -1.31 1.98 10.64
N ARG A 22 -0.33 1.09 10.88
CA ARG A 22 1.02 1.48 11.30
C ARG A 22 1.74 2.36 10.27
N LEU A 23 1.63 2.05 8.98
CA LEU A 23 2.30 2.80 7.91
C LEU A 23 1.70 4.20 7.71
N CYS A 24 0.41 4.37 7.98
CA CYS A 24 -0.28 5.65 7.88
C CYS A 24 -0.34 6.43 9.21
N ASP A 25 0.30 5.92 10.27
CA ASP A 25 0.21 6.47 11.63
C ASP A 25 -1.24 6.66 12.12
N LEU A 26 -2.06 5.64 11.89
CA LEU A 26 -3.45 5.58 12.30
C LEU A 26 -3.66 4.43 13.28
N SER A 27 -4.66 4.58 14.16
CA SER A 27 -5.06 3.46 15.02
C SER A 27 -5.71 2.35 14.18
N TYR A 28 -5.46 1.08 14.54
CA TYR A 28 -6.14 -0.05 13.90
C TYR A 28 -7.67 0.06 14.03
N SER A 29 -8.16 0.59 15.16
CA SER A 29 -9.59 0.84 15.38
C SER A 29 -10.17 1.81 14.34
N THR A 30 -9.45 2.88 14.01
CA THR A 30 -9.85 3.84 12.97
C THR A 30 -10.05 3.13 11.63
N ILE A 31 -9.05 2.34 11.19
CA ILE A 31 -9.11 1.59 9.93
C ILE A 31 -10.23 0.55 9.94
N ASN A 32 -10.40 -0.17 11.05
CA ASN A 32 -11.40 -1.24 11.16
C ASN A 32 -12.84 -0.70 11.15
N ASN A 33 -13.04 0.52 11.65
CA ASN A 33 -14.33 1.20 11.70
C ASN A 33 -14.76 1.85 10.38
N TRP A 34 -13.88 1.90 9.37
CA TRP A 34 -14.28 2.37 8.04
C TRP A 34 -15.37 1.46 7.44
N ASN A 35 -16.34 2.09 6.79
CA ASN A 35 -17.52 1.49 6.19
C ASN A 35 -18.13 2.41 5.12
N ASP A 36 -18.98 1.88 4.26
CA ASP A 36 -19.46 2.61 3.08
C ASP A 36 -20.58 3.63 3.36
N THR A 37 -21.03 3.77 4.60
CA THR A 37 -22.17 4.63 4.96
C THR A 37 -21.78 5.82 5.82
N THR A 38 -21.28 5.56 7.03
CA THR A 38 -21.06 6.59 8.06
C THR A 38 -19.60 6.98 8.21
N ARG A 39 -18.68 6.09 7.82
CA ARG A 39 -17.23 6.31 7.93
C ARG A 39 -16.55 5.84 6.66
N PRO A 40 -16.83 6.47 5.51
CA PRO A 40 -16.23 6.09 4.24
C PRO A 40 -14.71 6.15 4.33
N ILE A 41 -14.08 5.34 3.49
CA ILE A 41 -12.63 5.34 3.36
C ILE A 41 -12.19 6.71 2.84
N PRO A 42 -11.23 7.38 3.51
CA PRO A 42 -10.75 8.68 3.05
C PRO A 42 -10.20 8.63 1.62
N LEU A 43 -10.46 9.67 0.84
CA LEU A 43 -10.09 9.73 -0.58
C LEU A 43 -8.59 9.53 -0.83
N TRP A 44 -7.74 10.01 0.08
CA TRP A 44 -6.28 9.87 -0.02
C TRP A 44 -5.80 8.42 0.05
N VAL A 45 -6.59 7.48 0.59
CA VAL A 45 -6.19 6.08 0.71
C VAL A 45 -5.96 5.45 -0.67
N THR A 46 -6.69 5.90 -1.69
CA THR A 46 -6.51 5.44 -3.08
C THR A 46 -5.10 5.77 -3.57
N SER A 47 -4.72 7.05 -3.54
CA SER A 47 -3.41 7.47 -4.04
C SER A 47 -2.27 6.93 -3.18
N TRP A 48 -2.48 6.74 -1.87
CA TRP A 48 -1.49 6.09 -1.01
C TRP A 48 -1.23 4.65 -1.44
N LEU A 49 -2.27 3.85 -1.68
CA LEU A 49 -2.13 2.44 -2.09
C LEU A 49 -1.51 2.30 -3.49
N GLU A 50 -1.89 3.18 -4.43
CA GLU A 50 -1.28 3.22 -5.77
C GLU A 50 0.21 3.55 -5.72
N ASN A 51 0.60 4.56 -4.94
CA ASN A 51 2.01 4.92 -4.77
C ASN A 51 2.79 3.84 -4.03
N TYR A 52 2.18 3.19 -3.04
CA TYR A 52 2.80 2.05 -2.35
C TYR A 52 3.07 0.89 -3.30
N GLU A 53 2.11 0.57 -4.17
CA GLU A 53 2.27 -0.44 -5.22
C GLU A 53 3.41 -0.09 -6.19
N LEU A 54 3.44 1.16 -6.67
CA LEU A 54 4.48 1.65 -7.58
C LEU A 54 5.87 1.60 -6.93
N ALA A 55 5.99 2.05 -5.68
CA ALA A 55 7.25 2.01 -4.93
C ALA A 55 7.77 0.57 -4.76
N LYS A 56 6.88 -0.40 -4.52
CA LYS A 56 7.26 -1.83 -4.48
C LYS A 56 7.81 -2.30 -5.81
N LYS A 57 7.14 -1.98 -6.92
CA LYS A 57 7.61 -2.34 -8.27
C LYS A 57 8.96 -1.72 -8.59
N TYR A 58 9.16 -0.45 -8.24
CA TYR A 58 10.44 0.24 -8.43
C TYR A 58 11.58 -0.45 -7.68
N ARG A 59 11.39 -0.81 -6.40
CA ARG A 59 12.41 -1.53 -5.61
C ARG A 59 12.78 -2.88 -6.22
N ILE A 60 11.81 -3.60 -6.78
CA ILE A 60 12.07 -4.87 -7.48
C ILE A 60 12.97 -4.62 -8.69
N ILE A 61 12.64 -3.63 -9.51
CA ILE A 61 13.44 -3.27 -10.69
C ILE A 61 14.84 -2.81 -10.27
N GLU A 62 14.95 -1.94 -9.26
CA GLU A 62 16.22 -1.46 -8.73
C GLU A 62 17.13 -2.62 -8.28
N ASN A 63 16.57 -3.62 -7.58
CA ASN A 63 17.31 -4.80 -7.17
C ASN A 63 17.75 -5.65 -8.37
N MET A 64 16.85 -5.90 -9.33
CA MET A 64 17.19 -6.63 -10.56
C MET A 64 18.33 -5.95 -11.33
N LEU A 65 18.32 -4.62 -11.40
CA LEU A 65 19.36 -3.84 -12.06
C LEU A 65 20.70 -3.94 -11.33
N LYS A 66 20.71 -3.86 -10.00
CA LYS A 66 21.92 -4.07 -9.18
C LYS A 66 22.50 -5.47 -9.36
N ASP A 67 21.63 -6.49 -9.35
CA ASP A 67 22.03 -7.89 -9.50
C ASP A 67 22.57 -8.21 -10.90
N SER A 68 22.07 -7.51 -11.93
CA SER A 68 22.50 -7.70 -13.31
C SER A 68 23.89 -7.11 -13.64
N ASN A 69 24.57 -6.47 -12.69
CA ASN A 69 25.89 -5.83 -12.87
C ASN A 69 25.91 -4.74 -13.98
N LEU A 70 24.74 -4.32 -14.50
CA LEU A 70 24.58 -3.33 -15.57
C LEU A 70 25.05 -1.91 -15.19
N PHE A 71 25.34 -1.69 -13.90
CA PHE A 71 25.82 -0.40 -13.36
C PHE A 71 27.08 -0.54 -12.50
N ASN A 72 27.80 -1.67 -12.57
CA ASN A 72 29.04 -1.88 -11.80
C ASN A 72 30.32 -1.43 -12.53
N ASP A 73 30.19 -0.57 -13.54
CA ASP A 73 31.32 0.16 -14.12
C ASP A 73 31.37 1.59 -13.56
N SER A 74 32.03 1.76 -12.41
CA SER A 74 32.70 3.00 -11.93
C SER A 74 33.58 2.71 -10.73
#